data_AF-F8WC80-F1
#
_entry.id   AF-F8WC80-F1
#
_cell.length_a   1.000
_cell.length_b   1.000
_cell.length_c   1.000
_cell.angle_alpha   90.00
_cell.angle_beta   90.00
_cell.angle_gamma   90.00
#
_symmetry.space_group_name_H-M   'P 1'
#
loop_
_entity.id
_entity.type
_entity.pdbx_description
1 polymer ?
#
loop_
_entity_poly.entity_id
_entity_poly.type
_entity_poly.pdbx_seq_one_letter_code
_entity_poly.pdbx_strand_id
1 'polypeptide(L)' 'MEALGFLKLEVNGPMVTVALSVALLALLKWYSTSAFSRLEKLGLRHPKPSPFIGNLTFFRQGFWESQMELRKLYGPLCGL' A
#
# COMPACT_ATOMS: atom_id res chain seq x y z
N MET A 1 -16.27 -21.41 -30.54
CA MET A 1 -15.00 -20.82 -31.03
C MET A 1 -15.12 -19.29 -31.09
N GLU A 2 -15.77 -18.66 -30.09
CA GLU A 2 -16.12 -17.22 -30.11
C GLU A 2 -15.41 -16.43 -28.99
N ALA A 3 -14.96 -17.10 -27.92
CA ALA A 3 -14.22 -16.47 -26.83
C ALA A 3 -12.84 -15.92 -27.26
N LEU A 4 -12.19 -16.56 -28.24
CA LEU A 4 -10.92 -16.11 -28.82
C LEU A 4 -11.07 -14.84 -29.66
N GLY A 5 -12.27 -14.56 -30.19
CA GLY A 5 -12.58 -13.33 -30.94
C GLY A 5 -12.69 -12.11 -30.02
N PHE A 6 -13.17 -12.30 -28.78
CA PHE A 6 -13.25 -11.25 -27.77
C PHE A 6 -11.88 -10.82 -27.24
N LEU A 7 -10.90 -11.74 -27.20
CA LEU A 7 -9.49 -11.44 -26.89
C LEU A 7 -8.77 -10.71 -28.03
N LYS A 8 -9.39 -10.65 -29.22
CA LYS A 8 -8.93 -9.88 -30.36
C LYS A 8 -9.48 -8.44 -30.39
N LEU A 9 -10.02 -7.96 -29.25
CA LEU A 9 -10.27 -6.54 -28.98
C LEU A 9 -8.98 -5.79 -29.33
N GLU A 10 -8.98 -4.96 -30.36
CA GLU A 10 -7.81 -4.25 -30.91
C GLU A 10 -6.83 -3.84 -29.82
N VAL A 11 -5.81 -4.68 -29.63
CA VAL A 11 -4.79 -4.48 -28.61
C VAL A 11 -3.83 -3.42 -29.15
N ASN A 12 -4.25 -2.16 -29.07
CA ASN A 12 -3.45 -1.03 -29.48
C ASN A 12 -2.26 -0.91 -28.52
N GLY A 13 -1.05 -0.72 -29.05
CA GLY A 13 0.18 -0.55 -28.24
C GLY A 13 0.01 0.39 -27.04
N PRO A 14 -0.63 1.57 -27.20
CA PRO A 14 -0.93 2.46 -26.07
C PRO A 14 -1.83 1.84 -25.00
N MET A 15 -2.85 1.06 -25.39
CA MET A 15 -3.76 0.40 -24.45
C MET A 15 -3.03 -0.66 -23.61
N VAL A 16 -2.12 -1.42 -24.22
CA VAL A 16 -1.24 -2.36 -23.50
C VAL A 16 -0.35 -1.63 -22.52
N THR A 17 0.29 -0.55 -22.94
CA THR A 17 1.17 0.25 -22.09
C THR A 17 0.42 0.80 -20.88
N VAL A 18 -0.80 1.33 -21.08
CA VAL A 18 -1.64 1.81 -19.99
C VAL A 18 -2.02 0.67 -19.05
N ALA A 19 -2.45 -0.48 -19.57
CA ALA A 19 -2.83 -1.63 -18.76
C ALA A 19 -1.66 -2.14 -17.91
N LEU A 20 -0.47 -2.30 -18.49
CA LEU A 20 0.74 -2.70 -17.77
C LEU A 20 1.15 -1.66 -16.73
N SER A 21 1.02 -0.37 -17.06
CA SER A 21 1.34 0.72 -16.12
C SER A 21 0.40 0.71 -14.91
N VAL A 22 -0.90 0.51 -15.13
CA VAL A 22 -1.90 0.39 -14.04
C VAL A 22 -1.62 -0.86 -13.21
N ALA A 23 -1.32 -2.00 -13.84
CA ALA A 23 -0.96 -3.23 -13.13
C ALA A 23 0.30 -3.04 -12.27
N LEU A 24 1.33 -2.38 -12.82
CA LEU A 24 2.55 -2.04 -12.09
C LEU A 24 2.25 -1.14 -10.89
N LEU A 25 1.46 -0.08 -11.05
CA LEU A 25 1.08 0.81 -9.96
C LEU A 25 0.29 0.08 -8.86
N ALA A 26 -0.60 -0.83 -9.24
CA ALA A 26 -1.35 -1.65 -8.29
C ALA A 26 -0.42 -2.59 -7.50
N LEU A 27 0.50 -3.28 -8.19
CA LEU A 27 1.50 -4.14 -7.55
C LEU A 27 2.41 -3.35 -6.63
N LEU A 28 2.83 -2.17 -7.05
CA LEU A 28 3.73 -1.32 -6.27
C LEU A 28 3.04 -0.80 -5.02
N LYS A 29 1.77 -0.35 -5.13
CA LYS A 29 0.93 -0.01 -3.97
C LYS A 29 0.79 -1.18 -3.01
N TRP A 30 0.52 -2.38 -3.53
CA TRP A 30 0.39 -3.58 -2.71
C TRP A 30 1.70 -3.93 -2.00
N TYR A 31 2.82 -3.94 -2.74
CA TYR A 31 4.14 -4.21 -2.19
C TYR A 31 4.50 -3.22 -1.07
N SER A 32 4.30 -1.92 -1.29
CA SER A 32 4.58 -0.88 -0.29
C SER A 32 3.76 -1.01 0.99
N THR A 33 2.57 -1.61 0.94
CA THR A 33 1.68 -1.75 2.11
C THR A 33 1.72 -3.15 2.73
N SER A 34 2.28 -4.15 2.03
CA SER A 34 2.30 -5.56 2.45
C SER A 34 3.04 -5.82 3.77
N ALA A 35 4.10 -5.06 4.07
CA ALA A 35 4.84 -5.17 5.32
C ALA A 35 3.98 -4.84 6.55
N PHE A 36 3.06 -3.87 6.42
CA PHE A 36 2.14 -3.48 7.48
C PHE A 36 1.08 -4.56 7.71
N SER A 37 0.60 -5.23 6.66
CA SER A 37 -0.27 -6.39 6.79
C SER A 37 0.38 -7.54 7.58
N ARG A 38 1.72 -7.61 7.63
CA ARG A 38 2.43 -8.57 8.48
C ARG A 38 2.37 -8.18 9.97
N LEU A 39 2.41 -6.88 10.28
CA LEU A 39 2.25 -6.37 11.65
C LEU A 39 0.85 -6.65 12.17
N GLU A 40 -0.16 -6.43 11.34
CA GLU A 40 -1.56 -6.74 11.67
C GLU A 40 -1.76 -8.24 11.97
N LYS A 41 -1.13 -9.12 11.19
CA LYS A 41 -1.13 -10.58 11.43
C LYS A 41 -0.47 -10.98 12.76
N LEU A 42 0.46 -10.17 13.27
CA LEU A 42 1.10 -10.38 14.58
C LEU A 42 0.27 -9.77 15.73
N GLY A 43 -0.89 -9.17 15.44
CA GLY A 43 -1.75 -8.53 16.42
C GLY A 43 -1.26 -7.15 16.87
N LEU A 44 -0.28 -6.57 16.17
CA LEU A 44 0.23 -5.24 16.48
C LEU A 44 -0.72 -4.18 15.93
N ARG A 45 -1.12 -3.26 16.81
CA ARG A 45 -1.90 -2.08 16.42
C ARG A 45 -0.95 -1.06 15.78
N HIS A 46 -1.33 -0.49 14.65
CA HIS A 46 -0.52 0.52 13.96
C HIS A 46 -1.42 1.46 13.12
N PRO A 47 -0.96 2.68 12.81
CA PRO A 47 -1.65 3.55 11.85
C PRO A 47 -1.69 2.94 10.45
N LYS A 48 -2.72 3.31 9.68
CA LYS A 48 -2.86 2.84 8.29
C LYS A 48 -1.78 3.50 7.41
N PRO A 49 -0.90 2.72 6.76
CA PRO A 49 0.18 3.26 5.96
C PRO A 49 -0.32 3.93 4.68
N SER A 50 0.30 5.05 4.33
CA SER A 50 0.24 5.56 2.96
C SER A 50 1.04 4.63 2.03
N PRO A 51 0.55 4.33 0.83
CA PRO A 51 1.40 3.75 -0.21
C PRO A 51 2.68 4.59 -0.38
N PHE A 52 3.81 3.92 -0.65
CA PHE A 52 5.15 4.50 -0.87
C PHE A 52 5.83 5.18 0.33
N ILE A 53 5.09 5.97 1.11
CA ILE A 53 5.61 6.79 2.21
C ILE A 53 5.48 6.06 3.56
N GLY A 54 4.56 5.10 3.68
CA GLY A 54 4.25 4.45 4.95
C GLY A 54 3.62 5.44 5.93
N ASN A 55 4.12 5.42 7.17
CA ASN A 55 3.65 6.28 8.26
C ASN A 55 4.66 7.39 8.61
N LEU A 56 5.61 7.69 7.71
CA LEU A 56 6.62 8.73 7.94
C LEU A 56 6.01 10.13 8.16
N THR A 57 4.85 10.42 7.58
CA THR A 57 4.13 11.68 7.77
C THR A 57 3.67 11.88 9.21
N PHE A 58 3.53 10.81 9.98
CA PHE A 58 3.19 10.87 11.40
C PHE A 58 4.26 11.64 12.19
N PHE A 59 5.52 11.58 11.76
CA PHE A 59 6.65 12.21 12.45
C PHE A 59 6.89 13.69 12.11
N ARG A 60 6.02 14.33 11.31
CA ARG A 60 6.20 15.74 10.93
C ARG A 60 6.16 16.71 12.11
N GLN A 61 5.52 16.32 13.21
CA GLN A 61 5.41 17.13 14.42
C GLN A 61 6.58 16.94 15.40
N GLY A 62 7.51 16.02 15.09
CA GLY A 62 8.64 15.68 15.95
C GLY A 62 8.65 14.19 16.27
N PHE A 63 9.85 13.61 16.37
CA PHE A 63 9.99 12.17 16.59
C PHE A 63 9.37 11.72 17.92
N TRP A 64 9.63 12.46 19.00
CA TRP A 64 9.21 12.06 20.34
C TRP A 64 7.72 12.27 20.60
N GLU A 65 7.18 13.39 20.15
CA GLU A 65 5.76 13.73 20.25
C GLU A 65 4.92 12.64 19.57
N SER A 66 5.33 12.29 18.35
CA SER A 66 4.70 11.25 17.55
C SER A 66 4.80 9.86 18.20
N GLN A 67 5.93 9.51 18.81
CA GLN A 67 6.05 8.26 19.57
C GLN A 67 5.13 8.23 20.80
N MET A 68 5.00 9.34 21.52
CA MET A 68 4.05 9.44 22.63
C MET A 68 2.60 9.30 22.16
N GLU A 69 2.26 9.91 21.03
CA GLU A 69 0.93 9.83 20.45
C GLU A 69 0.61 8.42 19.94
N LEU A 70 1.56 7.75 19.28
CA LEU A 70 1.44 6.34 18.88
C LEU A 70 1.13 5.45 20.08
N ARG A 71 1.89 5.63 21.17
CA ARG A 71 1.67 4.85 22.41
C ARG A 71 0.29 5.13 23.02
N LYS A 72 -0.17 6.38 23.00
CA LYS A 72 -1.49 6.77 23.52
C LYS A 72 -2.62 6.15 22.69
N LEU A 73 -2.51 6.15 21.36
CA LEU A 73 -3.56 5.70 20.44
C LEU A 73 -3.58 4.19 20.24
N TYR A 74 -2.41 3.56 20.13
CA TYR A 74 -2.28 2.15 19.72
C TYR A 74 -1.77 1.24 20.84
N GLY A 75 -1.33 1.82 21.97
CA GLY A 75 -0.90 1.08 23.17
C GLY A 75 0.62 0.95 23.30
N PRO A 76 1.10 0.32 24.39
CA PRO A 76 2.53 0.18 24.69
C PRO A 76 3.30 -0.69 23.68
N LEU A 77 2.62 -1.62 23.01
CA LEU A 77 3.17 -2.43 21.94
C LEU A 77 2.40 -2.10 20.65
N CYS A 78 2.97 -1.20 19.85
CA CYS A 78 2.41 -0.79 18.57
C CYS A 78 3.48 -0.86 17.46
N GLY A 79 3.02 -1.10 16.24
CA GLY A 79 3.85 -0.97 15.04
C GLY A 79 3.88 0.47 14.54
N LEU A 80 4.91 0.79 13.76
CA LEU A 80 4.90 1.98 12.93
C LEU A 80 4.21 1.69 11.61
#